data_AF-A0A4Y9Q4S8-F1
#
_entry.id   AF-A0A4Y9Q4S8-F1
#
_cell.length_a   1.000
_cell.length_b   1.000
_cell.length_c   1.000
_cell.angle_alpha   90.00
_cell.angle_beta   90.00
_cell.angle_gamma   90.00
#
_symmetry.space_group_name_H-M   'P 1'
#
loop_
_entity.id
_entity.type
_entity.pdbx_description
1 polymer ?
#
loop_
_entity_poly.entity_id
_entity_poly.type
_entity_poly.pdbx_seq_one_letter_code
_entity_poly.pdbx_strand_id
1 'polypeptide(L)'
;MGVVTETGTDDASLPLAGYTVAVTAARRKEELGALLDRRGARVVYAPAIRIVPLSDDTELVAATREVLAKPVDLVIATTGVGFRGWLEAADAWDLPLVEHLLPARVLARGPKARGAIRGGGLIDAWSPESESSAEVLSHLLSGAEGPLEGRRIAVQLHGDPLPDLVAGLRETGAEVLTVPVYRWVLPEDVSPVRKLVASIVAGTVDAVTFTSAPAAASLLTVADELGQKAELVAALKDRVLPIAVGPVTAGPLDAEGVASSQPERARLGALAREVVARLPERDPVLEIGAHTLQVRGFAVVLDGRVVELPPGPMAVLRELARRPGHVVPRSDLIGSLPGGKDGHAVEMAVTRLRAALGAPVVETVVKRGYRLAL
;
A
#
# COMPACT_ATOMS: atom_id res chain seq x y z
N MET A 1 -6.56 -5.26 -60.88
CA MET A 1 -5.59 -4.75 -59.89
C MET A 1 -6.36 -4.30 -58.67
N GLY A 2 -6.25 -5.06 -57.59
CA GLY A 2 -7.03 -4.86 -56.38
C GLY A 2 -6.56 -3.68 -55.55
N VAL A 3 -7.49 -3.13 -54.79
CA VAL A 3 -7.20 -2.46 -53.52
C VAL A 3 -8.20 -3.07 -52.55
N VAL A 4 -7.76 -4.12 -51.85
CA VAL A 4 -8.40 -4.59 -50.62
C VAL A 4 -7.84 -3.67 -49.55
N THR A 5 -8.69 -2.79 -49.03
CA THR A 5 -8.38 -2.02 -47.82
C THR A 5 -8.48 -2.97 -46.64
N GLU A 6 -7.32 -3.45 -46.15
CA GLU A 6 -7.20 -4.10 -44.85
C GLU A 6 -7.58 -3.09 -43.75
N THR A 7 -8.79 -3.19 -43.24
CA THR A 7 -9.16 -2.66 -41.93
C THR A 7 -8.82 -3.71 -40.89
N GLY A 8 -7.55 -3.76 -40.47
CA GLY A 8 -7.08 -4.55 -39.34
C GLY A 8 -6.53 -3.63 -38.27
N THR A 9 -7.40 -3.00 -37.49
CA THR A 9 -6.98 -2.50 -36.17
C THR A 9 -6.95 -3.71 -35.25
N ASP A 10 -5.75 -4.24 -35.00
CA ASP A 10 -5.47 -5.17 -33.89
C ASP A 10 -6.06 -4.56 -32.61
N ASP A 11 -7.15 -5.13 -32.12
CA ASP A 11 -7.75 -4.78 -30.84
C ASP A 11 -6.91 -5.45 -29.74
N ALA A 12 -5.67 -4.96 -29.60
CA ALA A 12 -4.73 -5.49 -28.63
C ALA A 12 -5.32 -5.34 -27.23
N SER A 13 -5.45 -6.47 -26.53
CA SER A 13 -5.97 -6.48 -25.15
C SER A 13 -5.31 -5.40 -24.30
N LEU A 14 -6.12 -4.69 -23.51
CA LEU A 14 -5.59 -3.71 -22.57
C LEU A 14 -4.57 -4.38 -21.63
N PRO A 15 -3.49 -3.68 -21.24
CA PRO A 15 -2.34 -4.33 -20.61
C PRO A 15 -2.65 -4.95 -19.24
N LEU A 16 -3.68 -4.45 -18.54
CA LEU A 16 -4.14 -5.01 -17.27
C LEU A 16 -5.43 -5.83 -17.39
N ALA A 17 -5.93 -6.08 -18.60
CA ALA A 17 -7.11 -6.92 -18.79
C ALA A 17 -6.89 -8.32 -18.22
N GLY A 18 -7.86 -8.83 -17.44
CA GLY A 18 -7.75 -10.11 -16.76
C GLY A 18 -7.04 -10.09 -15.41
N TYR A 19 -6.60 -8.92 -14.93
CA TYR A 19 -6.01 -8.74 -13.61
C TYR A 19 -6.93 -7.99 -12.64
N THR A 20 -6.86 -8.36 -11.37
CA THR A 20 -7.48 -7.66 -10.25
C THR A 20 -6.41 -6.92 -9.44
N VAL A 21 -6.59 -5.61 -9.27
CA VAL A 21 -5.64 -4.74 -8.55
C VAL A 21 -6.34 -4.08 -7.37
N ALA A 22 -5.77 -4.24 -6.18
CA ALA A 22 -6.27 -3.61 -4.96
C ALA A 22 -5.65 -2.23 -4.71
N VAL A 23 -6.48 -1.30 -4.24
CA VAL A 23 -6.10 0.07 -3.87
C VAL A 23 -6.33 0.28 -2.38
N THR A 24 -5.24 0.47 -1.63
CA THR A 24 -5.26 0.72 -0.18
C THR A 24 -5.36 2.19 0.21
N ALA A 25 -5.25 3.08 -0.78
CA ALA A 25 -5.25 4.52 -0.57
C ALA A 25 -6.59 5.01 0.03
N ALA A 26 -6.49 5.93 1.00
CA ALA A 26 -7.66 6.59 1.58
C ALA A 26 -8.06 7.86 0.80
N ARG A 27 -7.07 8.62 0.32
CA ARG A 27 -7.26 9.83 -0.49
C ARG A 27 -6.99 9.53 -1.95
N ARG A 28 -7.74 10.18 -2.85
CA ARG A 28 -7.57 10.06 -4.31
C ARG A 28 -7.59 8.60 -4.79
N LYS A 29 -8.30 7.72 -4.07
CA LYS A 29 -8.41 6.30 -4.42
C LYS A 29 -9.15 6.15 -5.75
N GLU A 30 -10.19 6.94 -5.97
CA GLU A 30 -10.96 6.97 -7.22
C GLU A 30 -10.08 7.35 -8.41
N GLU A 31 -9.16 8.31 -8.23
CA GLU A 31 -8.22 8.70 -9.28
C GLU A 31 -7.24 7.56 -9.63
N LEU A 32 -6.63 6.92 -8.62
CA LEU A 32 -5.75 5.79 -8.84
C LEU A 32 -6.49 4.61 -9.46
N GLY A 33 -7.68 4.28 -8.96
CA GLY A 33 -8.49 3.22 -9.53
C GLY A 33 -8.92 3.53 -10.96
N ALA A 34 -9.33 4.75 -11.28
CA ALA A 34 -9.65 5.14 -12.66
C ALA A 34 -8.44 5.04 -13.60
N LEU A 35 -7.21 5.31 -13.11
CA LEU A 35 -6.00 5.11 -13.90
C LEU A 35 -5.76 3.63 -14.26
N LEU A 36 -6.08 2.72 -13.34
CA LEU A 36 -5.93 1.26 -13.49
C LEU A 36 -7.06 0.64 -14.33
N ASP A 37 -8.30 1.05 -14.07
CA ASP A 37 -9.51 0.62 -14.76
C ASP A 37 -9.45 0.97 -16.26
N ARG A 38 -9.00 2.18 -16.62
CA ARG A 38 -8.73 2.57 -18.03
C ARG A 38 -7.70 1.69 -18.75
N ARG A 39 -6.96 0.87 -18.02
CA ARG A 39 -5.97 -0.09 -18.55
C ARG A 39 -6.45 -1.54 -18.48
N GLY A 40 -7.71 -1.76 -18.13
CA GLY A 40 -8.37 -3.07 -18.12
C GLY A 40 -8.36 -3.81 -16.78
N ALA A 41 -7.80 -3.22 -15.72
CA ALA A 41 -7.77 -3.88 -14.42
C ALA A 41 -9.16 -3.88 -13.76
N ARG A 42 -9.53 -4.99 -13.12
CA ARG A 42 -10.61 -4.99 -12.12
C ARG A 42 -10.09 -4.36 -10.83
N VAL A 43 -10.64 -3.21 -10.43
CA VAL A 43 -10.17 -2.50 -9.23
C VAL A 43 -10.96 -2.91 -7.99
N VAL A 44 -10.25 -3.22 -6.90
CA VAL A 44 -10.83 -3.44 -5.56
C VAL A 44 -10.37 -2.34 -4.63
N TYR A 45 -11.30 -1.63 -4.01
CA TYR A 45 -10.99 -0.61 -3.01
C TYR A 45 -11.03 -1.19 -1.61
N ALA A 46 -9.93 -1.04 -0.89
CA ALA A 46 -9.84 -1.38 0.53
C ALA A 46 -8.99 -0.32 1.25
N PRO A 47 -9.52 0.91 1.44
CA PRO A 47 -8.81 1.97 2.15
C PRO A 47 -8.32 1.42 3.49
N ALA A 48 -7.00 1.41 3.70
CA ALA A 48 -6.40 0.75 4.86
C ALA A 48 -6.24 1.69 6.06
N ILE A 49 -6.50 2.99 5.85
CA ILE A 49 -6.34 4.04 6.86
C ILE A 49 -7.46 5.08 6.75
N ARG A 50 -7.69 5.79 7.85
CA ARG A 50 -8.47 7.03 7.93
C ARG A 50 -7.59 8.10 8.58
N ILE A 51 -7.66 9.31 8.04
CA ILE A 51 -7.06 10.48 8.69
C ILE A 51 -7.98 10.88 9.82
N VAL A 52 -7.44 10.97 11.05
CA VAL A 52 -8.17 11.58 12.16
C VAL A 52 -8.05 13.09 12.02
N PRO A 53 -9.17 13.85 11.93
CA PRO A 53 -9.13 15.29 12.08
C PRO A 53 -8.50 15.65 13.43
N LEU A 54 -7.60 16.63 13.48
CA LEU A 54 -6.88 16.96 14.71
C LEU A 54 -7.81 17.34 15.88
N SER A 55 -8.96 17.94 15.57
CA SER A 55 -10.02 18.28 16.54
C SER A 55 -10.65 17.08 17.25
N ASP A 56 -10.53 15.88 16.68
CA ASP A 56 -11.17 14.66 17.18
C ASP A 56 -10.13 13.66 17.73
N ASP A 57 -8.86 14.09 17.83
CA ASP A 57 -7.76 13.19 18.15
C ASP A 57 -7.52 13.06 19.66
N THR A 58 -7.99 11.96 20.23
CA THR A 58 -7.85 11.62 21.66
C THR A 58 -6.40 11.52 22.13
N GLU A 59 -5.46 11.15 21.26
CA GLU A 59 -4.04 11.10 21.61
C GLU A 59 -3.43 12.49 21.64
N LEU A 60 -3.79 13.35 20.68
CA LEU A 60 -3.34 14.74 20.65
C LEU A 60 -3.85 15.51 21.87
N VAL A 61 -5.12 15.34 22.28
CA VAL A 61 -5.62 15.96 23.52
C VAL A 61 -4.91 15.41 24.76
N ALA A 62 -4.60 14.10 24.81
CA ALA A 62 -3.86 13.51 25.93
C ALA A 62 -2.43 14.06 26.02
N ALA A 63 -1.70 14.09 24.89
CA ALA A 63 -0.36 14.67 24.81
C ALA A 63 -0.38 16.18 25.14
N THR A 64 -1.41 16.90 24.69
CA THR A 64 -1.60 18.32 25.02
C THR A 64 -1.81 18.50 26.53
N ARG A 65 -2.62 17.67 27.16
CA ARG A 65 -2.80 17.70 28.63
C ARG A 65 -1.51 17.37 29.39
N GLU A 66 -0.66 16.48 28.86
CA GLU A 66 0.66 16.20 29.43
C GLU A 66 1.64 17.37 29.31
N VAL A 67 1.60 18.07 28.17
CA VAL A 67 2.32 19.34 27.95
C VAL A 67 1.84 20.39 28.96
N LEU A 68 0.53 20.49 29.19
CA LEU A 68 -0.08 21.45 30.13
C LEU A 68 0.16 21.09 31.61
N ALA A 69 0.55 19.84 31.92
CA ALA A 69 0.66 19.37 33.29
C ALA A 69 1.74 20.11 34.11
N LYS A 70 2.78 20.63 33.46
CA LYS A 70 3.86 21.43 34.05
C LYS A 70 4.43 22.38 32.98
N PRO A 71 5.08 23.50 33.38
CA PRO A 71 5.78 24.37 32.44
C PRO A 71 6.73 23.60 31.51
N VAL A 72 6.82 24.05 30.27
CA VAL A 72 7.72 23.50 29.25
C VAL A 72 8.79 24.54 28.95
N ASP A 73 10.06 24.13 28.89
CA ASP A 73 11.19 25.03 28.66
C ASP A 73 11.39 25.31 27.18
N LEU A 74 11.23 24.28 26.34
CA LEU A 74 11.50 24.31 24.90
C LEU A 74 10.36 23.65 24.12
N VAL A 75 9.99 24.25 22.99
CA VAL A 75 9.04 23.66 22.04
C VAL A 75 9.67 23.59 20.66
N ILE A 76 9.57 22.44 20.00
CA ILE A 76 10.08 22.23 18.65
C ILE A 76 8.90 22.01 17.69
N ALA A 77 8.67 22.97 16.81
CA ALA A 77 7.67 22.89 15.74
C ALA A 77 8.30 22.37 14.44
N THR A 78 7.87 21.20 13.96
CA THR A 78 8.49 20.56 12.79
C THR A 78 7.87 21.01 11.47
N THR A 79 6.56 21.30 11.46
CA THR A 79 5.86 21.80 10.27
C THR A 79 4.82 22.86 10.61
N GLY A 80 4.53 23.75 9.66
CA GLY A 80 3.52 24.78 9.87
C GLY A 80 2.10 24.25 10.00
N VAL A 81 1.72 23.27 9.17
CA VAL A 81 0.37 22.68 9.22
C VAL A 81 0.18 21.91 10.52
N GLY A 82 1.19 21.12 10.93
CA GLY A 82 1.12 20.36 12.18
C GLY A 82 1.03 21.27 13.41
N PHE A 83 1.91 22.27 13.51
CA PHE A 83 1.90 23.18 14.67
C PHE A 83 0.63 24.02 14.74
N ARG A 84 0.18 24.60 13.61
CA ARG A 84 -1.08 25.36 13.57
C ARG A 84 -2.27 24.48 13.97
N GLY A 85 -2.34 23.28 13.40
CA GLY A 85 -3.42 22.34 13.72
C GLY A 85 -3.41 21.89 15.18
N TRP A 86 -2.25 21.82 15.84
CA TRP A 86 -2.18 21.59 17.29
C TRP A 86 -2.80 22.74 18.08
N LEU A 87 -2.45 23.99 17.75
CA LEU A 87 -3.04 25.16 18.40
C LEU A 87 -4.55 25.25 18.19
N GLU A 88 -5.00 25.06 16.94
CA GLU A 88 -6.43 25.04 16.59
C GLU A 88 -7.20 23.92 17.31
N ALA A 89 -6.60 22.74 17.45
CA ALA A 89 -7.22 21.64 18.18
C ALA A 89 -7.30 21.92 19.70
N ALA A 90 -6.25 22.50 20.29
CA ALA A 90 -6.27 22.89 21.69
C ALA A 90 -7.34 23.95 21.98
N ASP A 91 -7.47 24.95 21.10
CA ASP A 91 -8.54 25.96 21.16
C ASP A 91 -9.93 25.32 21.08
N ALA A 92 -10.14 24.39 20.15
CA ALA A 92 -11.39 23.63 20.03
C ALA A 92 -11.74 22.76 21.25
N TRP A 93 -10.77 22.47 22.12
CA TRP A 93 -10.96 21.74 23.38
C TRP A 93 -10.93 22.63 24.62
N ASP A 94 -10.95 23.95 24.44
CA ASP A 94 -10.83 24.96 25.52
C ASP A 94 -9.57 24.75 26.39
N LEU A 95 -8.47 24.29 25.78
CA LEU A 95 -7.18 24.10 26.45
C LEU A 95 -6.29 25.34 26.25
N PRO A 96 -5.74 25.94 27.33
CA PRO A 96 -4.97 27.20 27.27
C PRO A 96 -3.53 26.99 26.79
N LEU A 97 -3.37 26.35 25.64
CA LEU A 97 -2.07 25.92 25.14
C LEU A 97 -1.19 27.10 24.74
N VAL A 98 -1.74 28.10 24.04
CA VAL A 98 -0.95 29.26 23.62
C VAL A 98 -0.42 30.00 24.84
N GLU A 99 -1.28 30.27 25.83
CA GLU A 99 -0.90 30.92 27.08
C GLU A 99 0.17 30.15 27.84
N HIS A 100 0.05 28.81 27.88
CA HIS A 100 1.04 27.93 28.52
C HIS A 100 2.40 27.94 27.81
N LEU A 101 2.41 28.13 26.49
CA LEU A 101 3.63 28.14 25.68
C LEU A 101 4.31 29.51 25.58
N LEU A 102 3.65 30.61 25.96
CA LEU A 102 4.24 31.96 25.94
C LEU A 102 5.61 32.08 26.65
N PRO A 103 5.83 31.50 27.86
CA PRO A 103 7.14 31.58 28.52
C PRO A 103 8.17 30.61 27.93
N ALA A 104 7.76 29.64 27.11
CA ALA A 104 8.64 28.63 26.54
C ALA A 104 9.44 29.19 25.36
N ARG A 105 10.62 28.62 25.12
CA ARG A 105 11.45 28.97 23.96
C ARG A 105 11.06 28.10 22.77
N VAL A 106 10.45 28.70 21.74
CA VAL A 106 9.84 27.97 20.62
C VAL A 106 10.75 27.99 19.39
N LEU A 107 11.26 26.83 19.00
CA LEU A 107 12.11 26.63 17.82
C LEU A 107 11.28 26.10 16.66
N ALA A 108 11.58 26.55 15.45
CA ALA A 108 11.01 26.04 14.22
C ALA A 108 12.03 25.15 13.49
N ARG A 109 11.59 24.08 12.85
CA ARG A 109 12.42 23.34 11.89
C ARG A 109 12.58 24.08 10.57
N GLY A 110 11.70 25.03 10.24
CA GLY A 110 11.80 25.77 8.97
C GLY A 110 10.73 26.86 8.80
N PRO A 111 10.71 27.57 7.66
CA PRO A 111 9.90 28.78 7.44
C PRO A 111 8.40 28.57 7.64
N LYS A 112 7.87 27.41 7.27
CA LYS A 112 6.45 27.08 7.46
C LYS A 112 6.08 26.96 8.94
N ALA A 113 6.92 26.29 9.73
CA ALA A 113 6.72 26.18 11.17
C ALA A 113 6.86 27.54 11.84
N ARG A 114 7.85 28.33 11.44
CA ARG A 114 8.05 29.72 11.89
C ARG A 114 6.82 30.60 11.67
N GLY A 115 6.22 30.52 10.48
CA GLY A 115 4.97 31.22 10.16
C GLY A 115 3.79 30.78 11.03
N ALA A 116 3.70 29.49 11.37
CA ALA A 116 2.65 28.98 12.25
C ALA A 116 2.83 29.41 13.72
N ILE A 117 4.07 29.42 14.24
CA ILE A 117 4.39 29.93 15.58
C ILE A 117 3.93 31.38 15.72
N ARG A 118 4.36 32.25 14.78
CA ARG A 118 3.98 33.67 14.77
C ARG A 118 2.48 33.86 14.62
N GLY A 119 1.85 33.10 13.72
CA GLY A 119 0.40 33.16 13.50
C GLY A 119 -0.41 32.75 14.73
N GLY A 120 0.15 31.90 15.59
CA GLY A 120 -0.45 31.52 16.88
C GLY A 120 -0.12 32.45 18.04
N GLY A 121 0.51 33.61 17.79
CA GLY A 121 0.84 34.59 18.84
C GLY A 121 2.09 34.26 19.67
N LEU A 122 2.86 33.24 19.28
CA LEU A 122 4.11 32.85 19.95
C LEU A 122 5.33 33.49 19.28
N ILE A 123 6.43 33.59 20.02
CA ILE A 123 7.71 34.12 19.54
C ILE A 123 8.55 32.96 18.99
N ASP A 124 8.97 33.06 17.73
CA ASP A 124 9.94 32.13 17.17
C ASP A 124 11.36 32.51 17.64
N ALA A 125 11.99 31.62 18.40
CA ALA A 125 13.32 31.87 18.95
C ALA A 125 14.43 31.60 17.94
N TRP A 126 14.29 30.53 17.15
CA TRP A 126 15.31 30.12 16.19
C TRP A 126 14.74 29.14 15.13
N SER A 127 15.39 29.08 13.96
CA SER A 127 15.12 28.11 12.90
C SER A 127 16.41 27.83 12.12
N PRO A 128 16.68 26.57 11.73
CA PRO A 128 17.85 26.22 10.92
C PRO A 128 17.71 26.76 9.49
N GLU A 129 18.84 26.99 8.83
CA GLU A 129 18.86 27.36 7.41
C GLU A 129 18.58 26.15 6.50
N SER A 130 19.03 24.95 6.88
CA SER A 130 18.81 23.72 6.09
C SER A 130 17.38 23.18 6.11
N GLU A 131 16.54 23.75 6.98
CA GLU A 131 15.23 23.23 7.30
C GLU A 131 15.21 21.77 7.81
N SER A 132 16.31 21.28 8.40
CA SER A 132 16.45 19.88 8.80
C SER A 132 16.31 19.66 10.32
N SER A 133 15.72 18.53 10.71
CA SER A 133 15.65 18.13 12.13
C SER A 133 17.01 17.77 12.71
N ALA A 134 17.96 17.34 11.87
CA ALA A 134 19.34 17.06 12.28
C ALA A 134 20.05 18.35 12.74
N GLU A 135 19.89 19.45 11.99
CA GLU A 135 20.47 20.75 12.39
C GLU A 135 19.79 21.31 13.64
N VAL A 136 18.48 21.10 13.82
CA VAL A 136 17.80 21.44 15.09
C VAL A 136 18.43 20.69 16.27
N LEU A 137 18.68 19.39 16.12
CA LEU A 137 19.34 18.59 17.15
C LEU A 137 20.76 19.11 17.41
N SER A 138 21.57 19.32 16.36
CA SER A 138 22.93 19.84 16.50
C SER A 138 22.99 21.20 17.19
N HIS A 139 22.06 22.11 16.89
CA HIS A 139 21.93 23.41 17.56
C HIS A 139 21.64 23.24 19.05
N LEU A 140 20.70 22.37 19.41
CA LEU A 140 20.35 22.09 20.81
C LEU A 140 21.52 21.45 21.57
N LEU A 141 22.22 20.50 20.96
CA LEU A 141 23.39 19.84 21.55
C LEU A 141 24.63 20.74 21.63
N SER A 142 24.69 21.82 20.83
CA SER A 142 25.80 22.79 20.89
C SER A 142 25.84 23.61 22.19
N GLY A 143 24.77 23.60 22.96
CA GLY A 143 24.62 24.42 24.17
C GLY A 143 24.10 25.84 23.91
N ALA A 144 23.74 26.19 22.67
CA ALA A 144 23.18 27.50 22.31
C ALA A 144 21.87 27.85 23.07
N GLU A 145 21.15 26.83 23.54
CA GLU A 145 19.92 26.93 24.34
C GLU A 145 20.18 26.72 25.85
N GLY A 146 21.44 26.55 26.24
CA GLY A 146 21.88 26.16 27.59
C GLY A 146 21.80 24.65 27.86
N PRO A 147 22.06 24.21 29.10
CA PRO A 147 21.97 22.80 29.47
C PRO A 147 20.56 22.25 29.28
N LEU A 148 20.44 21.05 28.70
CA LEU A 148 19.17 20.37 28.42
C LEU A 148 18.76 19.37 29.52
N GLU A 149 19.69 18.99 30.40
CA GLU A 149 19.42 18.04 31.49
C GLU A 149 18.27 18.55 32.38
N GLY A 150 17.28 17.69 32.61
CA GLY A 150 16.09 18.01 33.42
C GLY A 150 15.09 18.96 32.76
N ARG A 151 15.36 19.48 31.56
CA ARG A 151 14.41 20.36 30.85
C ARG A 151 13.25 19.58 30.26
N ARG A 152 12.07 20.18 30.27
CA ARG A 152 10.89 19.69 29.55
C ARG A 152 10.87 20.23 28.14
N ILE A 153 10.85 19.33 27.16
CA ILE A 153 10.88 19.65 25.73
C ILE A 153 9.68 19.04 25.04
N ALA A 154 8.80 19.87 24.49
CA ALA A 154 7.68 19.42 23.66
C ALA A 154 8.09 19.40 22.17
N VAL A 155 7.92 18.25 21.52
CA VAL A 155 8.28 18.07 20.10
C VAL A 155 7.01 17.76 19.31
N GLN A 156 6.56 18.72 18.49
CA GLN A 156 5.46 18.50 17.56
C GLN A 156 5.95 17.66 16.37
N LEU A 157 5.42 16.43 16.23
CA LEU A 157 5.76 15.47 15.17
C LEU A 157 4.85 15.65 13.95
N HIS A 158 5.31 15.40 12.73
CA HIS A 158 4.54 15.65 11.50
C HIS A 158 4.06 14.37 10.78
N GLY A 159 3.50 13.44 11.54
CA GLY A 159 2.94 12.17 11.07
C GLY A 159 3.91 10.99 11.12
N ASP A 160 5.20 11.21 10.87
CA ASP A 160 6.26 10.20 11.05
C ASP A 160 7.00 10.41 12.39
N PRO A 161 7.48 9.34 13.06
CA PRO A 161 8.36 9.46 14.21
C PRO A 161 9.67 10.17 13.86
N LEU A 162 10.24 10.93 14.81
CA LEU A 162 11.57 11.52 14.69
C LEU A 162 12.53 10.85 15.68
N PRO A 163 12.88 9.57 15.48
CA PRO A 163 13.61 8.78 16.46
C PRO A 163 14.95 9.40 16.82
N ASP A 164 15.73 9.86 15.84
CA ASP A 164 17.06 10.45 16.08
C ASP A 164 16.98 11.75 16.90
N LEU A 165 16.02 12.63 16.58
CA LEU A 165 15.82 13.87 17.33
C LEU A 165 15.36 13.57 18.76
N VAL A 166 14.37 12.68 18.93
CA VAL A 166 13.80 12.35 20.24
C VAL A 166 14.81 11.59 21.10
N ALA A 167 15.52 10.63 20.53
CA ALA A 167 16.56 9.87 21.23
C ALA A 167 17.73 10.79 21.63
N GLY A 168 18.25 11.59 20.70
CA GLY A 168 19.35 12.51 20.98
C GLY A 168 19.04 13.54 22.07
N LEU A 169 17.80 14.02 22.17
CA LEU A 169 17.37 14.89 23.27
C LEU A 169 17.22 14.14 24.60
N ARG A 170 16.73 12.89 24.59
CA ARG A 170 16.63 12.07 25.80
C ARG A 170 18.00 11.68 26.35
N GLU A 171 18.99 11.48 25.49
CA GLU A 171 20.38 11.18 25.87
C GLU A 171 21.03 12.32 26.67
N THR A 172 20.54 13.56 26.55
CA THR A 172 21.01 14.68 27.38
C THR A 172 20.34 14.75 28.75
N GLY A 173 19.47 13.80 29.10
CA GLY A 173 18.68 13.83 30.33
C GLY A 173 17.46 14.75 30.29
N ALA A 174 17.01 15.19 29.10
CA ALA A 174 15.80 15.99 28.97
C ALA A 174 14.52 15.14 29.07
N GLU A 175 13.45 15.71 29.64
CA GLU A 175 12.11 15.15 29.60
C GLU A 175 11.45 15.51 28.25
N VAL A 176 11.44 14.56 27.30
CA VAL A 176 10.94 14.80 25.94
C VAL A 176 9.51 14.29 25.78
N LEU A 177 8.58 15.23 25.59
CA LEU A 177 7.17 15.04 25.30
C LEU A 177 6.95 15.07 23.78
N THR A 178 6.40 14.01 23.20
CA THR A 178 6.08 13.97 21.77
C THR A 178 4.62 14.29 21.53
N VAL A 179 4.34 15.27 20.67
CA VAL A 179 2.99 15.68 20.29
C VAL A 179 2.72 15.24 18.85
N PRO A 180 2.01 14.12 18.64
CA PRO A 180 1.71 13.63 17.29
C PRO A 180 0.61 14.48 16.65
N VAL A 181 0.89 15.05 15.47
CA VAL A 181 -0.15 15.65 14.62
C VAL A 181 -0.14 14.98 13.25
N TYR A 182 -1.34 14.72 12.72
CA TYR A 182 -1.66 13.76 11.64
C TYR A 182 -1.55 12.30 12.06
N ARG A 183 -2.52 11.84 12.86
CA ARG A 183 -2.68 10.42 13.18
C ARG A 183 -3.48 9.70 12.11
N TRP A 184 -3.01 8.51 11.78
CA TRP A 184 -3.70 7.55 10.93
C TRP A 184 -4.21 6.43 11.81
N VAL A 185 -5.50 6.15 11.69
CA VAL A 185 -6.14 5.02 12.36
C VAL A 185 -6.70 4.07 11.31
N LEU A 186 -7.03 2.85 11.73
CA LEU A 186 -7.85 1.97 10.89
C LEU A 186 -9.17 2.69 10.54
N PRO A 187 -9.74 2.44 9.34
CA PRO A 187 -11.07 2.93 9.02
C PRO A 187 -12.10 2.42 10.03
N GLU A 188 -13.19 3.17 10.24
CA GLU A 188 -14.28 2.76 11.13
C GLU A 188 -14.85 1.39 10.72
N ASP A 189 -14.99 1.17 9.41
CA ASP A 189 -15.27 -0.14 8.85
C ASP A 189 -13.99 -0.79 8.33
N VAL A 190 -13.45 -1.74 9.10
CA VAL A 190 -12.30 -2.57 8.72
C VAL A 190 -12.65 -3.73 7.79
N SER A 191 -13.94 -3.98 7.50
CA SER A 191 -14.39 -5.10 6.67
C SER A 191 -13.75 -5.12 5.27
N PRO A 192 -13.54 -3.99 4.56
CA PRO A 192 -12.84 -4.00 3.28
C PRO A 192 -11.40 -4.49 3.39
N VAL A 193 -10.69 -4.12 4.47
CA VAL A 193 -9.30 -4.57 4.70
C VAL A 193 -9.27 -6.05 5.05
N ARG A 194 -10.18 -6.54 5.90
CA ARG A 194 -10.31 -7.98 6.21
C ARG A 194 -10.61 -8.81 4.95
N LYS A 195 -11.49 -8.32 4.08
CA LYS A 195 -11.76 -8.95 2.77
C LYS A 195 -10.52 -8.93 1.87
N LEU A 196 -9.77 -7.83 1.84
CA LEU A 196 -8.53 -7.75 1.08
C LEU A 196 -7.50 -8.77 1.59
N VAL A 197 -7.32 -8.92 2.90
CA VAL A 197 -6.43 -9.96 3.48
C VAL A 197 -6.83 -11.34 2.97
N ALA A 198 -8.11 -11.70 3.07
CA ALA A 198 -8.61 -12.97 2.58
C ALA A 198 -8.38 -13.14 1.06
N SER A 199 -8.60 -12.08 0.27
CA SER A 199 -8.38 -12.10 -1.17
C SER A 199 -6.90 -12.26 -1.57
N ILE A 200 -5.98 -11.64 -0.84
CA ILE A 200 -4.54 -11.79 -1.05
C ILE A 200 -4.10 -13.22 -0.70
N VAL A 201 -4.50 -13.72 0.48
CA VAL A 201 -4.21 -15.09 0.92
C VAL A 201 -4.71 -16.10 -0.11
N ALA A 202 -5.94 -15.92 -0.61
CA ALA A 202 -6.55 -16.76 -1.63
C ALA A 202 -5.96 -16.57 -3.04
N GLY A 203 -5.14 -15.54 -3.30
CA GLY A 203 -4.62 -15.25 -4.63
C GLY A 203 -5.69 -14.82 -5.64
N THR A 204 -6.72 -14.13 -5.16
CA THR A 204 -7.82 -13.59 -6.00
C THR A 204 -7.63 -12.11 -6.34
N VAL A 205 -6.58 -11.50 -5.80
CA VAL A 205 -6.03 -10.21 -6.21
C VAL A 205 -4.62 -10.47 -6.73
N ASP A 206 -4.25 -9.85 -7.83
CA ASP A 206 -2.98 -10.09 -8.51
C ASP A 206 -1.91 -9.05 -8.11
N ALA A 207 -2.34 -7.83 -7.74
CA ALA A 207 -1.47 -6.79 -7.19
C ALA A 207 -2.16 -5.92 -6.13
N VAL A 208 -1.36 -5.39 -5.19
CA VAL A 208 -1.83 -4.47 -4.15
C VAL A 208 -0.97 -3.21 -4.18
N THR A 209 -1.63 -2.05 -4.24
CA THR A 209 -0.95 -0.75 -4.31
C THR A 209 -0.96 -0.03 -2.97
N PHE A 210 0.17 0.57 -2.60
CA PHE A 210 0.37 1.33 -1.38
C PHE A 210 0.88 2.73 -1.70
N THR A 211 0.20 3.75 -1.15
CA THR A 211 0.57 5.17 -1.32
C THR A 211 1.16 5.79 -0.06
N SER A 212 1.27 5.02 1.02
CA SER A 212 1.75 5.50 2.32
C SER A 212 2.12 4.32 3.22
N ALA A 213 3.19 4.45 4.02
CA ALA A 213 3.62 3.42 4.96
C ALA A 213 2.52 2.98 5.94
N PRO A 214 1.70 3.88 6.52
CA PRO A 214 0.59 3.49 7.40
C PRO A 214 -0.42 2.53 6.76
N ALA A 215 -0.66 2.63 5.45
CA ALA A 215 -1.56 1.72 4.75
C ALA A 215 -0.98 0.30 4.63
N ALA A 216 0.33 0.18 4.39
CA ALA A 216 1.01 -1.10 4.40
C ALA A 216 1.04 -1.72 5.80
N ALA A 217 1.40 -0.92 6.81
CA ALA A 217 1.38 -1.35 8.20
C ALA A 217 -0.02 -1.80 8.65
N SER A 218 -1.06 -1.04 8.32
CA SER A 218 -2.45 -1.38 8.69
C SER A 218 -2.91 -2.70 8.08
N LEU A 219 -2.55 -2.99 6.82
CA LEU A 219 -2.85 -4.28 6.20
C LEU A 219 -2.19 -5.43 6.97
N LEU A 220 -0.91 -5.27 7.34
CA LEU A 220 -0.16 -6.27 8.12
C LEU A 220 -0.76 -6.46 9.53
N THR A 221 -1.11 -5.37 10.21
CA THR A 221 -1.77 -5.41 11.53
C THR A 221 -3.11 -6.13 11.46
N VAL A 222 -3.96 -5.81 10.49
CA VAL A 222 -5.26 -6.49 10.35
C VAL A 222 -5.09 -7.98 10.04
N ALA A 223 -4.07 -8.36 9.26
CA ALA A 223 -3.76 -9.77 9.02
C ALA A 223 -3.25 -10.48 10.28
N ASP A 224 -2.48 -9.79 11.12
CA ASP A 224 -2.02 -10.30 12.42
C ASP A 224 -3.18 -10.53 13.39
N GLU A 225 -4.10 -9.57 13.50
CA GLU A 225 -5.33 -9.69 14.29
C GLU A 225 -6.23 -10.85 13.82
N LEU A 226 -6.19 -11.18 12.52
CA LEU A 226 -6.89 -12.31 11.93
C LEU A 226 -6.15 -13.65 12.10
N GLY A 227 -4.92 -13.63 12.61
CA GLY A 227 -4.04 -14.81 12.66
C GLY A 227 -3.60 -15.31 11.29
N GLN A 228 -3.62 -14.45 10.26
CA GLN A 228 -3.31 -14.77 8.85
C GLN A 228 -2.07 -14.03 8.32
N LYS A 229 -1.26 -13.44 9.21
CA LYS A 229 -0.09 -12.64 8.81
C LYS A 229 0.92 -13.47 8.02
N ALA A 230 1.21 -14.70 8.45
CA ALA A 230 2.17 -15.58 7.78
C ALA A 230 1.72 -15.93 6.35
N GLU A 231 0.44 -16.25 6.18
CA GLU A 231 -0.17 -16.57 4.89
C GLU A 231 -0.23 -15.36 3.96
N LEU A 232 -0.54 -14.17 4.51
CA LEU A 232 -0.49 -12.91 3.78
C LEU A 232 0.93 -12.64 3.26
N VAL A 233 1.92 -12.70 4.14
CA VAL A 233 3.34 -12.46 3.79
C VAL A 233 3.81 -13.47 2.74
N ALA A 234 3.45 -14.75 2.89
CA ALA A 234 3.77 -15.77 1.88
C ALA A 234 3.12 -15.46 0.53
N ALA A 235 1.85 -15.03 0.50
CA ALA A 235 1.18 -14.67 -0.73
C ALA A 235 1.80 -13.44 -1.42
N LEU A 236 2.21 -12.42 -0.66
CA LEU A 236 2.87 -11.22 -1.19
C LEU A 236 4.30 -11.48 -1.69
N LYS A 237 4.96 -12.55 -1.23
CA LYS A 237 6.29 -12.96 -1.70
C LYS A 237 6.26 -13.77 -2.99
N ASP A 238 5.10 -14.30 -3.36
CA ASP A 238 4.96 -15.30 -4.42
C ASP A 238 3.94 -14.86 -5.49
N ARG A 239 2.66 -14.88 -5.14
CA ARG A 239 1.55 -14.80 -6.11
C ARG A 239 0.88 -13.43 -6.22
N VAL A 240 1.01 -12.54 -5.24
CA VAL A 240 0.43 -11.19 -5.28
C VAL A 240 1.55 -10.16 -5.32
N LEU A 241 1.52 -9.23 -6.27
CA LEU A 241 2.56 -8.21 -6.43
C LEU A 241 2.28 -6.98 -5.55
N PRO A 242 3.07 -6.70 -4.51
CA PRO A 242 2.99 -5.44 -3.78
C PRO A 242 3.72 -4.32 -4.54
N ILE A 243 3.08 -3.16 -4.64
CA ILE A 243 3.61 -2.01 -5.35
C ILE A 243 3.50 -0.78 -4.44
N ALA A 244 4.65 -0.28 -3.99
CA ALA A 244 4.75 0.88 -3.13
C ALA A 244 5.10 2.12 -3.95
N VAL A 245 4.54 3.28 -3.61
CA VAL A 245 4.83 4.53 -4.32
C VAL A 245 6.28 5.02 -4.13
N GLY A 246 6.99 4.51 -3.12
CA GLY A 246 8.40 4.81 -2.86
C GLY A 246 8.92 4.13 -1.58
N PRO A 247 10.21 4.35 -1.23
CA PRO A 247 10.92 3.53 -0.25
C PRO A 247 10.36 3.66 1.17
N VAL A 248 9.95 4.86 1.58
CA VAL A 248 9.29 5.05 2.88
C VAL A 248 8.00 4.24 2.98
N THR A 249 7.23 4.17 1.89
CA THR A 249 5.99 3.38 1.85
C THR A 249 6.27 1.87 1.87
N ALA A 250 7.39 1.44 1.32
CA ALA A 250 7.81 0.04 1.31
C ALA A 250 8.30 -0.45 2.69
N GLY A 251 8.80 0.45 3.55
CA GLY A 251 9.42 0.11 4.84
C GLY A 251 8.68 -0.95 5.68
N PRO A 252 7.35 -0.86 5.91
CA PRO A 252 6.61 -1.89 6.64
C PRO A 252 6.60 -3.27 5.96
N LEU A 253 6.60 -3.31 4.62
CA LEU A 253 6.69 -4.56 3.85
C LEU A 253 8.11 -5.13 3.92
N ASP A 254 9.12 -4.27 3.78
CA ASP A 254 10.54 -4.65 3.83
C ASP A 254 10.89 -5.26 5.21
N ALA A 255 10.31 -4.75 6.30
CA ALA A 255 10.47 -5.28 7.65
C ALA A 255 9.95 -6.75 7.79
N GLU A 256 8.99 -7.16 6.95
CA GLU A 256 8.48 -8.54 6.88
C GLU A 256 9.20 -9.38 5.78
N GLY A 257 10.24 -8.79 5.18
CA GLY A 257 10.99 -9.35 4.06
C GLY A 257 10.20 -9.42 2.75
N VAL A 258 9.12 -8.63 2.61
CA VAL A 258 8.29 -8.57 1.41
C VAL A 258 8.83 -7.48 0.48
N ALA A 259 9.50 -7.88 -0.59
CA ALA A 259 9.97 -6.94 -1.60
C ALA A 259 8.80 -6.34 -2.38
N SER A 260 8.82 -5.02 -2.59
CA SER A 260 7.82 -4.30 -3.40
C SER A 260 8.44 -3.62 -4.61
N SER A 261 7.68 -3.59 -5.71
CA SER A 261 8.04 -2.78 -6.89
C SER A 261 7.71 -1.31 -6.62
N GLN A 262 8.56 -0.41 -7.14
CA GLN A 262 8.46 1.03 -6.89
C GLN A 262 8.72 1.82 -8.18
N PRO A 263 7.90 2.85 -8.47
CA PRO A 263 8.17 3.74 -9.59
C PRO A 263 9.36 4.66 -9.27
N GLU A 264 10.05 5.15 -10.32
CA GLU A 264 11.12 6.15 -10.19
C GLU A 264 10.67 7.45 -9.49
N ARG A 265 9.38 7.82 -9.65
CA ARG A 265 8.80 9.02 -9.04
C ARG A 265 7.61 8.65 -8.17
N ALA A 266 7.58 9.15 -6.94
CA ALA A 266 6.49 8.95 -6.00
C ALA A 266 5.22 9.75 -6.35
N ARG A 267 4.50 9.34 -7.40
CA ARG A 267 3.25 9.96 -7.88
C ARG A 267 2.23 8.90 -8.31
N LEU A 268 0.93 9.17 -8.17
CA LEU A 268 -0.14 8.22 -8.54
C LEU A 268 -0.05 7.74 -10.00
N GLY A 269 0.14 8.66 -10.94
CA GLY A 269 0.30 8.28 -12.35
C GLY A 269 1.59 7.51 -12.66
N ALA A 270 2.61 7.59 -11.80
CA ALA A 270 3.82 6.77 -11.93
C ALA A 270 3.60 5.39 -11.31
N LEU A 271 2.95 5.32 -10.13
CA LEU A 271 2.52 4.07 -9.51
C LEU A 271 1.63 3.24 -10.44
N ALA A 272 0.64 3.85 -11.09
CA ALA A 272 -0.23 3.17 -12.05
C ALA A 272 0.55 2.63 -13.26
N ARG A 273 1.57 3.35 -13.75
CA ARG A 273 2.45 2.87 -14.82
C ARG A 273 3.35 1.73 -14.36
N GLU A 274 3.81 1.76 -13.12
CA GLU A 274 4.57 0.65 -12.54
C GLU A 274 3.73 -0.63 -12.49
N VAL A 275 2.45 -0.54 -12.10
CA VAL A 275 1.53 -1.69 -12.16
C VAL A 275 1.45 -2.29 -13.57
N VAL A 276 1.30 -1.43 -14.59
CA VAL A 276 1.24 -1.84 -16.00
C VAL A 276 2.49 -2.54 -16.47
N ALA A 277 3.65 -2.03 -16.06
CA ALA A 277 4.93 -2.60 -16.46
C ALA A 277 5.15 -3.95 -15.78
N ARG A 278 4.93 -4.02 -14.47
CA ARG A 278 5.39 -5.16 -13.66
C ARG A 278 4.41 -6.31 -13.53
N LEU A 279 3.11 -6.01 -13.51
CA LEU A 279 2.13 -7.07 -13.26
C LEU A 279 2.11 -8.12 -14.40
N PRO A 280 2.06 -7.74 -15.69
CA PRO A 280 2.07 -8.70 -16.78
C PRO A 280 3.39 -9.45 -16.95
N GLU A 281 4.53 -8.88 -16.53
CA GLU A 281 5.86 -9.54 -16.58
C GLU A 281 5.90 -10.85 -15.78
N ARG A 282 5.00 -11.01 -14.80
CA ARG A 282 4.94 -12.20 -13.94
C ARG A 282 4.34 -13.42 -14.63
N ASP A 283 3.57 -13.20 -15.70
CA ASP A 283 2.84 -14.25 -16.41
C ASP A 283 3.42 -14.41 -17.82
N PRO A 284 4.22 -15.46 -18.08
CA PRO A 284 4.83 -15.64 -19.40
C PRO A 284 3.78 -15.94 -20.47
N VAL A 285 4.03 -15.47 -21.69
CA VAL A 285 3.28 -15.86 -22.88
C VAL A 285 3.78 -17.24 -23.32
N LEU A 286 2.86 -18.20 -23.44
CA LEU A 286 3.13 -19.56 -23.87
C LEU A 286 2.78 -19.72 -25.35
N GLU A 287 3.70 -20.29 -26.12
CA GLU A 287 3.44 -20.74 -27.49
C GLU A 287 2.85 -22.16 -27.45
N ILE A 288 1.64 -22.34 -27.97
CA ILE A 288 0.90 -23.61 -27.97
C ILE A 288 0.45 -23.91 -29.41
N GLY A 289 1.29 -24.64 -30.15
CA GLY A 289 1.09 -24.87 -31.57
C GLY A 289 1.10 -23.56 -32.37
N ALA A 290 -0.06 -23.20 -32.94
CA ALA A 290 -0.25 -21.94 -33.68
C ALA A 290 -0.85 -20.80 -32.82
N HIS A 291 -1.02 -21.03 -31.52
CA HIS A 291 -1.70 -20.10 -30.61
C HIS A 291 -0.74 -19.54 -29.56
N THR A 292 -0.97 -18.30 -29.16
CA THR A 292 -0.32 -17.66 -28.01
C THR A 292 -1.27 -17.65 -26.82
N LEU A 293 -0.82 -18.07 -25.65
CA LEU A 293 -1.63 -18.11 -24.43
C LEU A 293 -0.89 -17.48 -23.26
N GLN A 294 -1.45 -16.41 -22.70
CA GLN A 294 -1.00 -15.84 -21.43
C GLN A 294 -2.05 -16.10 -20.35
N VAL A 295 -1.67 -16.84 -19.32
CA VAL A 295 -2.53 -17.10 -18.16
C VAL A 295 -2.40 -15.95 -17.17
N ARG A 296 -3.47 -15.18 -16.96
CA ARG A 296 -3.47 -14.02 -16.05
C ARG A 296 -4.25 -14.35 -14.76
N GLY A 297 -4.73 -13.31 -14.07
CA GLY A 297 -5.58 -13.42 -12.89
C GLY A 297 -6.87 -14.20 -13.14
N PHE A 298 -7.97 -13.53 -13.44
CA PHE A 298 -9.27 -14.17 -13.64
C PHE A 298 -9.58 -14.50 -15.11
N ALA A 299 -8.66 -14.19 -16.02
CA ALA A 299 -8.82 -14.39 -17.44
C ALA A 299 -7.52 -14.88 -18.08
N VAL A 300 -7.63 -15.21 -19.36
CA VAL A 300 -6.47 -15.51 -20.22
C VAL A 300 -6.46 -14.57 -21.41
N VAL A 301 -5.28 -14.36 -21.98
CA VAL A 301 -5.16 -13.76 -23.31
C VAL A 301 -4.77 -14.86 -24.29
N LEU A 302 -5.67 -15.17 -25.22
CA LEU A 302 -5.49 -16.15 -26.28
C LEU A 302 -5.46 -15.41 -27.60
N ASP A 303 -4.33 -15.44 -28.32
CA ASP A 303 -4.14 -14.75 -29.60
C ASP A 303 -4.54 -13.26 -29.53
N GLY A 304 -4.10 -12.59 -28.46
CA GLY A 304 -4.41 -11.19 -28.20
C GLY A 304 -5.82 -10.92 -27.64
N ARG A 305 -6.72 -11.91 -27.62
CA ARG A 305 -8.09 -11.78 -27.12
C ARG A 305 -8.21 -12.20 -25.66
N VAL A 306 -8.85 -11.35 -24.85
CA VAL A 306 -9.15 -11.66 -23.44
C VAL A 306 -10.34 -12.62 -23.36
N VAL A 307 -10.17 -13.74 -22.65
CA VAL A 307 -11.22 -14.72 -22.37
C VAL A 307 -11.33 -14.89 -20.86
N GLU A 308 -12.44 -14.43 -20.28
CA GLU A 308 -12.73 -14.66 -18.87
C GLU A 308 -13.09 -16.14 -18.62
N LEU A 309 -12.55 -16.70 -17.53
CA LEU A 309 -12.76 -18.09 -17.18
C LEU A 309 -13.38 -18.20 -15.78
N PRO A 310 -14.39 -19.05 -15.57
CA PRO A 310 -14.86 -19.36 -14.24
C PRO A 310 -13.76 -20.01 -13.38
N PRO A 311 -13.87 -20.00 -12.02
CA PRO A 311 -12.82 -20.46 -11.12
C PRO A 311 -12.33 -21.89 -11.38
N GLY A 312 -13.22 -22.83 -11.68
CA GLY A 312 -12.85 -24.23 -11.98
C GLY A 312 -11.98 -24.37 -13.24
N PRO A 313 -12.45 -23.92 -14.43
CA PRO A 313 -11.63 -23.84 -15.64
C PRO A 313 -10.29 -23.11 -15.45
N MET A 314 -10.28 -21.99 -14.71
CA MET A 314 -9.06 -21.24 -14.43
C MET A 314 -8.07 -22.05 -13.59
N ALA A 315 -8.55 -22.74 -12.55
CA ALA A 315 -7.72 -23.59 -11.70
C ALA A 315 -7.08 -24.75 -12.49
N VAL A 316 -7.86 -25.41 -13.36
CA VAL A 316 -7.33 -26.44 -14.25
C VAL A 316 -6.25 -25.86 -15.15
N LEU A 317 -6.51 -24.74 -15.80
CA LEU A 317 -5.55 -24.16 -16.75
C LEU A 317 -4.25 -23.74 -16.06
N ARG A 318 -4.32 -23.14 -14.87
CA ARG A 318 -3.13 -22.80 -14.07
C ARG A 318 -2.28 -24.03 -13.76
N GLU A 319 -2.92 -25.16 -13.41
CA GLU A 319 -2.18 -26.40 -13.16
C GLU A 319 -1.47 -26.92 -14.42
N LEU A 320 -2.15 -26.88 -15.58
CA LEU A 320 -1.57 -27.28 -16.85
C LEU A 320 -0.43 -26.34 -17.29
N ALA A 321 -0.55 -25.04 -17.01
CA ALA A 321 0.42 -24.02 -17.38
C ALA A 321 1.68 -24.02 -16.49
N ARG A 322 1.66 -24.63 -15.29
CA ARG A 322 2.86 -24.76 -14.43
C ARG A 322 3.99 -25.52 -15.12
N ARG A 323 3.66 -26.54 -15.91
CA ARG A 323 4.61 -27.33 -16.72
C ARG A 323 4.00 -27.61 -18.08
N PRO A 324 4.05 -26.65 -19.02
CA PRO A 324 3.43 -26.79 -20.33
C PRO A 324 3.87 -28.07 -21.04
N GLY A 325 2.94 -28.77 -21.70
CA GLY A 325 3.18 -30.05 -22.38
C GLY A 325 3.25 -31.28 -21.47
N HIS A 326 3.43 -31.12 -20.15
CA HIS A 326 3.41 -32.22 -19.21
C HIS A 326 1.97 -32.73 -18.99
N VAL A 327 1.81 -34.05 -18.91
CA VAL A 327 0.50 -34.66 -18.63
C VAL A 327 0.22 -34.57 -17.14
N VAL A 328 -0.79 -33.80 -16.77
CA VAL A 328 -1.29 -33.69 -15.39
C VAL A 328 -2.37 -34.75 -15.16
N PRO A 329 -2.17 -35.68 -14.21
CA PRO A 329 -3.16 -36.67 -13.84
C PRO A 329 -4.48 -36.05 -13.35
N ARG A 330 -5.59 -36.76 -13.57
CA ARG A 330 -6.90 -36.31 -13.07
C ARG A 330 -6.92 -36.15 -11.54
N SER A 331 -6.24 -37.03 -10.81
CA SER A 331 -6.11 -36.98 -9.35
C SER A 331 -5.56 -35.63 -8.87
N ASP A 332 -4.60 -35.10 -9.60
CA ASP A 332 -3.86 -33.90 -9.21
C ASP A 332 -4.70 -32.65 -9.48
N LEU A 333 -5.55 -32.70 -10.52
CA LEU A 333 -6.51 -31.64 -10.85
C LEU A 333 -7.71 -31.60 -9.90
N ILE A 334 -8.06 -32.71 -9.23
CA ILE A 334 -9.15 -32.70 -8.24
C ILE A 334 -8.79 -31.76 -7.08
N GLY A 335 -7.54 -31.80 -6.62
CA GLY A 335 -7.07 -30.97 -5.50
C GLY A 335 -7.03 -29.47 -5.79
N SER A 336 -7.00 -29.06 -7.07
CA SER A 336 -6.94 -27.65 -7.47
C SER A 336 -8.31 -27.01 -7.69
N LEU A 337 -9.39 -27.80 -7.80
CA LEU A 337 -10.72 -27.27 -8.09
C LEU A 337 -11.40 -26.65 -6.85
N PRO A 338 -11.98 -25.44 -6.96
CA PRO A 338 -12.79 -24.87 -5.90
C PRO A 338 -14.11 -25.65 -5.76
N GLY A 339 -14.32 -26.28 -4.59
CA GLY A 339 -15.60 -26.90 -4.20
C GLY A 339 -15.93 -28.26 -4.84
N GLY A 340 -15.07 -28.81 -5.70
CA GLY A 340 -15.28 -30.11 -6.36
C GLY A 340 -14.23 -31.15 -5.96
N LYS A 341 -14.66 -32.36 -5.57
CA LYS A 341 -13.76 -33.42 -5.06
C LYS A 341 -13.73 -34.70 -5.91
N ASP A 342 -14.31 -34.69 -7.10
CA ASP A 342 -14.37 -35.89 -7.95
C ASP A 342 -13.91 -35.64 -9.39
N GLY A 343 -13.70 -36.74 -10.12
CA GLY A 343 -13.22 -36.70 -11.49
C GLY A 343 -14.22 -36.09 -12.48
N HIS A 344 -15.52 -36.11 -12.16
CA HIS A 344 -16.55 -35.52 -13.01
C HIS A 344 -16.45 -33.98 -13.00
N ALA A 345 -16.13 -33.39 -11.84
CA ALA A 345 -15.87 -31.96 -11.74
C ALA A 345 -14.69 -31.50 -12.63
N VAL A 346 -13.62 -32.31 -12.71
CA VAL A 346 -12.48 -32.06 -13.60
C VAL A 346 -12.90 -32.12 -15.07
N GLU A 347 -13.66 -33.14 -15.47
CA GLU A 347 -14.14 -33.28 -16.85
C GLU A 347 -15.05 -32.12 -17.27
N MET A 348 -15.93 -31.66 -16.38
CA MET A 348 -16.78 -30.50 -16.60
C MET A 348 -15.96 -29.20 -16.68
N ALA A 349 -14.94 -29.04 -15.84
CA ALA A 349 -14.04 -27.89 -15.89
C ALA A 349 -13.25 -27.84 -17.20
N VAL A 350 -12.70 -28.97 -17.65
CA VAL A 350 -11.97 -29.08 -18.94
C VAL A 350 -12.90 -28.82 -20.12
N THR A 351 -14.12 -29.37 -20.10
CA THR A 351 -15.12 -29.14 -21.15
C THR A 351 -15.45 -27.65 -21.27
N ARG A 352 -15.73 -26.98 -20.15
CA ARG A 352 -15.99 -25.53 -20.13
C ARG A 352 -14.77 -24.71 -20.55
N LEU A 353 -13.57 -25.13 -20.13
CA LEU A 353 -12.32 -24.49 -20.53
C LEU A 353 -12.15 -24.51 -22.05
N ARG A 354 -12.27 -25.69 -22.68
CA ARG A 354 -12.17 -25.82 -24.15
C ARG A 354 -13.22 -25.00 -24.87
N ALA A 355 -14.47 -25.03 -24.40
CA ALA A 355 -15.55 -24.25 -24.99
C ALA A 355 -15.28 -22.75 -24.93
N ALA A 356 -14.76 -22.24 -23.81
CA ALA A 356 -14.43 -20.82 -23.64
C ALA A 356 -13.24 -20.39 -24.52
N LEU A 357 -12.18 -21.21 -24.59
CA LEU A 357 -11.00 -20.90 -25.39
C LEU A 357 -11.30 -20.96 -26.89
N GLY A 358 -12.10 -21.95 -27.33
CA GLY A 358 -12.43 -22.13 -28.74
C GLY A 358 -11.24 -22.55 -29.61
N ALA A 359 -10.14 -22.99 -28.99
CA ALA A 359 -8.89 -23.39 -29.65
C ALA A 359 -8.40 -24.74 -29.07
N PRO A 360 -7.69 -25.57 -29.86
CA PRO A 360 -7.22 -26.90 -29.46
C PRO A 360 -6.00 -26.85 -28.52
N VAL A 361 -5.95 -25.91 -27.58
CA VAL A 361 -4.80 -25.69 -26.68
C VAL A 361 -4.75 -26.65 -25.48
N VAL A 362 -5.83 -27.38 -25.19
CA VAL A 362 -5.88 -28.38 -24.11
C VAL A 362 -6.17 -29.77 -24.69
N GLU A 363 -5.23 -30.70 -24.50
CA GLU A 363 -5.32 -32.08 -25.00
C GLU A 363 -5.68 -33.06 -23.88
N THR A 364 -6.42 -34.12 -24.22
CA THR A 364 -6.65 -35.26 -23.34
C THR A 364 -5.70 -36.38 -23.71
N VAL A 365 -4.88 -36.81 -22.76
CA VAL A 365 -4.05 -38.01 -22.92
C VAL A 365 -4.81 -39.18 -22.30
N VAL A 366 -5.30 -40.07 -23.18
CA VAL A 366 -6.19 -41.18 -22.84
C VAL A 366 -5.64 -41.97 -21.65
N LYS A 367 -6.49 -42.18 -20.63
CA LYS A 367 -6.20 -42.86 -19.35
C LYS A 367 -5.11 -42.22 -18.48
N ARG A 368 -4.48 -41.11 -18.89
CA ARG A 368 -3.40 -40.46 -18.16
C ARG A 368 -3.77 -39.11 -17.58
N GLY A 369 -4.52 -38.27 -18.31
CA GLY A 369 -4.91 -36.95 -17.82
C GLY A 369 -5.01 -35.91 -18.93
N TYR A 370 -4.60 -34.67 -18.63
CA TYR A 370 -4.69 -33.53 -19.54
C TYR A 370 -3.36 -32.79 -19.63
N ARG A 371 -3.11 -32.09 -20.74
CA ARG A 371 -1.94 -31.23 -20.94
C ARG A 371 -2.25 -30.04 -21.83
N LEU A 372 -1.37 -29.04 -21.84
CA LEU A 372 -1.34 -28.07 -22.93
C LEU A 372 -0.78 -28.73 -24.21
N ALA A 373 -1.39 -28.43 -25.36
CA ALA A 373 -1.07 -29.02 -26.65
C ALA A 373 0.13 -28.32 -27.32
N LEU A 374 1.31 -28.43 -26.68
CA LEU A 374 2.57 -27.89 -27.21
C LEU A 374 2.95 -28.52 -28.55
#